data_AF-A0A924AA48-F1
#
_entry.id   AF-A0A924AA48-F1
#
_cell.length_a   1.000
_cell.length_b   1.000
_cell.length_c   1.000
_cell.angle_alpha   90.00
_cell.angle_beta   90.00
_cell.angle_gamma   90.00
#
_symmetry.space_group_name_H-M   'P 1'
#
loop_
_entity.id
_entity.type
_entity.pdbx_description
1 polymer ?
#
loop_
_entity_poly.entity_id
_entity_poly.type
_entity_poly.pdbx_seq_one_letter_code
_entity_poly.pdbx_strand_id
1 'polypeptide(L)'
;DVLGDNNRSASRSPDVVDQQLIINDLKGYDKFYFLGGDPTWANIKGLLLNNIDSLHLYSQENFKAKKLNVWGIDDKNLFLEANSQLAKQQKPFFAIIQTADNHRPYSIPNEDLGQFKKVAYADDTIHKYGFENIDQLNAFRYTDFCYQQFFEAAQKEKYYANTIFVFVGDHGIGGNANAMYPLSWTEQRLTNEHVPLLFYAPALLQPKLVHSVSSQIDIMPSVAGLLGIPYHNNSMGKNLFDTTNTIEENAFIIDHDAKNIGLVNSQFYFVKNLKTGVEKFVSVTGNAPVETSVKNDSIKNAMSNFTDAYYQTSRYLLFNNKRKR
;
A
#
# COMPACT_ATOMS: atom_id res chain seq x y z
N ASP A 1 4.39 2.60 18.25
CA ASP A 1 3.15 3.39 18.13
C ASP A 1 3.40 4.83 18.55
N VAL A 2 2.75 5.81 17.93
CA VAL A 2 2.69 7.23 18.36
C VAL A 2 2.20 7.34 19.82
N LEU A 3 1.56 6.27 20.31
CA LEU A 3 0.94 6.13 21.63
C LEU A 3 1.78 5.35 22.66
N GLY A 4 3.02 4.95 22.35
CA GLY A 4 3.92 4.34 23.34
C GLY A 4 3.53 2.95 23.87
N ASP A 5 2.47 2.32 23.34
CA ASP A 5 2.11 0.94 23.70
C ASP A 5 2.75 -0.04 22.71
N ASN A 6 3.79 -0.76 23.15
CA ASN A 6 4.68 -1.54 22.26
C ASN A 6 4.11 -2.89 21.80
N ASN A 7 2.85 -3.23 22.10
CA ASN A 7 2.29 -4.57 21.84
C ASN A 7 0.87 -4.59 21.23
N ARG A 8 0.37 -3.48 20.68
CA ARG A 8 -0.96 -3.42 20.06
C ARG A 8 -0.88 -2.87 18.64
N SER A 9 -1.57 -3.51 17.71
CA SER A 9 -1.76 -2.99 16.35
C SER A 9 -2.43 -1.61 16.40
N ALA A 10 -2.05 -0.70 15.51
CA ALA A 10 -2.62 0.66 15.42
C ALA A 10 -4.15 0.63 15.26
N SER A 11 -4.69 -0.36 14.55
CA SER A 11 -6.13 -0.63 14.39
C SER A 11 -6.89 -0.92 15.69
N ARG A 12 -6.19 -1.14 16.80
CA ARG A 12 -6.77 -1.29 18.14
C ARG A 12 -6.87 0.05 18.90
N SER A 13 -6.28 1.12 18.39
CA SER A 13 -6.41 2.45 19.01
C SER A 13 -7.84 2.97 18.85
N PRO A 14 -8.47 3.49 19.92
CA PRO A 14 -9.77 4.14 19.82
C PRO A 14 -9.70 5.45 19.02
N ASP A 15 -8.52 6.04 18.86
CA ASP A 15 -8.37 7.31 18.16
C ASP A 15 -8.54 7.17 16.65
N VAL A 16 -8.28 5.98 16.10
CA VAL A 16 -8.34 5.71 14.66
C VAL A 16 -9.71 5.23 14.16
N VAL A 17 -10.69 5.01 15.05
CA VAL A 17 -12.04 4.51 14.67
C VAL A 17 -13.09 5.60 14.43
N ASP A 18 -12.68 6.87 14.44
CA ASP A 18 -13.52 8.02 14.09
C ASP A 18 -12.72 8.99 13.23
N GLN A 19 -12.55 8.63 11.96
CA GLN A 19 -11.73 9.33 10.98
C GLN A 19 -12.56 9.69 9.75
N GLN A 20 -12.50 10.95 9.31
CA GLN A 20 -13.05 11.36 8.03
C GLN A 20 -12.18 10.80 6.91
N LEU A 21 -12.79 10.09 5.96
CA LEU A 21 -12.11 9.41 4.87
C LEU A 21 -12.71 9.83 3.52
N ILE A 22 -11.86 10.04 2.51
CA ILE A 22 -12.28 10.37 1.13
C ILE A 22 -13.24 9.31 0.56
N ILE A 23 -13.08 8.04 0.97
CA ILE A 23 -13.99 6.95 0.57
C ILE A 23 -15.46 7.24 0.92
N ASN A 24 -15.75 8.08 1.92
CA ASN A 24 -17.11 8.45 2.28
C ASN A 24 -17.71 9.56 1.42
N ASP A 25 -16.89 10.25 0.63
CA ASP A 25 -17.33 11.25 -0.35
C ASP A 25 -17.82 10.59 -1.66
N LEU A 26 -17.60 9.29 -1.84
CA LEU A 26 -18.18 8.46 -2.90
C LEU A 26 -19.69 8.24 -2.66
N LYS A 27 -20.48 9.31 -2.73
CA LYS A 27 -21.94 9.25 -2.53
C LYS A 27 -22.61 8.48 -3.68
N GLY A 28 -23.52 7.57 -3.33
CA GLY A 28 -24.21 6.71 -4.29
C GLY A 28 -23.41 5.49 -4.75
N TYR A 29 -22.17 5.31 -4.27
CA TYR A 29 -21.38 4.12 -4.50
C TYR A 29 -21.65 3.08 -3.40
N ASP A 30 -21.84 1.83 -3.80
CA ASP A 30 -21.80 0.71 -2.87
C ASP A 30 -20.32 0.41 -2.53
N LYS A 31 -20.02 0.17 -1.25
CA LYS A 31 -18.64 0.02 -0.77
C LYS A 31 -18.39 -1.39 -0.26
N PHE A 32 -17.31 -1.99 -0.71
CA PHE A 32 -16.98 -3.37 -0.42
C PHE A 32 -15.56 -3.52 0.13
N TYR A 33 -15.40 -4.45 1.05
CA TYR A 33 -14.10 -4.92 1.50
C TYR A 33 -14.09 -6.45 1.46
N PHE A 34 -13.14 -7.03 0.75
CA PHE A 34 -12.96 -8.47 0.64
C PHE A 34 -11.64 -8.86 1.30
N LEU A 35 -11.69 -9.82 2.23
CA LEU A 35 -10.53 -10.35 2.92
C LEU A 35 -10.61 -11.88 2.96
N GLY A 36 -9.54 -12.57 2.57
CA GLY A 36 -9.52 -14.04 2.55
C GLY A 36 -9.64 -14.69 3.94
N GLY A 37 -9.23 -13.97 5.01
CA GLY A 37 -9.18 -14.43 6.40
C GLY A 37 -10.21 -13.81 7.34
N ASP A 38 -9.89 -13.83 8.64
CA ASP A 38 -10.73 -13.30 9.71
C ASP A 38 -10.44 -11.81 9.98
N PRO A 39 -11.40 -10.90 9.75
CA PRO A 39 -11.20 -9.46 9.92
C PRO A 39 -11.15 -9.03 11.40
N THR A 40 -11.43 -9.93 12.35
CA THR A 40 -11.20 -9.65 13.78
C THR A 40 -9.73 -9.64 14.16
N TRP A 41 -8.86 -10.24 13.32
CA TRP A 41 -7.43 -10.09 13.45
C TRP A 41 -7.08 -8.60 13.53
N ALA A 42 -6.26 -8.26 14.52
CA ALA A 42 -5.86 -6.89 14.82
C ALA A 42 -7.01 -5.86 15.00
N ASN A 43 -8.28 -6.27 15.17
CA ASN A 43 -9.44 -5.35 15.19
C ASN A 43 -9.68 -4.57 13.87
N ILE A 44 -9.27 -5.13 12.72
CA ILE A 44 -9.49 -4.50 11.41
C ILE A 44 -10.98 -4.29 11.13
N LYS A 45 -11.84 -5.24 11.50
CA LYS A 45 -13.31 -5.11 11.38
C LYS A 45 -13.83 -3.85 12.06
N GLY A 46 -13.38 -3.56 13.29
CA GLY A 46 -13.77 -2.36 14.03
C GLY A 46 -13.27 -1.09 13.36
N LEU A 47 -12.03 -1.08 12.88
CA LEU A 47 -11.47 0.05 12.15
C LEU A 47 -12.26 0.38 10.88
N LEU A 48 -12.56 -0.64 10.07
CA LEU A 48 -13.23 -0.47 8.78
C LEU A 48 -14.69 -0.06 8.95
N LEU A 49 -15.46 -0.81 9.75
CA LEU A 49 -16.91 -0.60 9.89
C LEU A 49 -17.26 0.71 10.62
N ASN A 50 -16.39 1.20 11.51
CA ASN A 50 -16.63 2.48 12.18
C ASN A 50 -16.24 3.70 11.32
N ASN A 51 -15.32 3.55 10.37
CA ASN A 51 -14.87 4.68 9.56
C ASN A 51 -15.53 4.76 8.18
N ILE A 52 -15.94 3.63 7.58
CA ILE A 52 -16.46 3.60 6.21
C ILE A 52 -17.98 3.44 6.24
N ASP A 53 -18.69 4.46 5.77
CA ASP A 53 -20.16 4.46 5.75
C ASP A 53 -20.69 3.36 4.84
N SER A 54 -21.62 2.54 5.36
CA SER A 54 -22.33 1.49 4.63
C SER A 54 -21.40 0.44 3.98
N LEU A 55 -20.30 0.09 4.65
CA LEU A 55 -19.37 -0.91 4.14
C LEU A 55 -19.95 -2.33 4.19
N HIS A 56 -19.93 -3.02 3.04
CA HIS A 56 -20.16 -4.45 2.94
C HIS A 56 -18.83 -5.21 3.11
N LEU A 57 -18.62 -5.78 4.28
CA LEU A 57 -17.43 -6.58 4.60
C LEU A 57 -17.68 -8.06 4.30
N TYR A 58 -16.89 -8.62 3.39
CA TYR A 58 -16.84 -10.05 3.06
C TYR A 58 -15.53 -10.64 3.58
N SER A 59 -15.63 -11.76 4.28
CA SER A 59 -14.52 -12.49 4.89
C SER A 59 -14.59 -13.98 4.58
N GLN A 60 -13.64 -14.76 5.10
CA GLN A 60 -13.62 -16.23 4.95
C GLN A 60 -14.97 -16.92 5.23
N GLU A 61 -15.80 -16.38 6.14
CA GLU A 61 -17.11 -16.93 6.52
C GLU A 61 -18.18 -16.76 5.44
N ASN A 62 -17.96 -15.83 4.50
CA ASN A 62 -18.90 -15.50 3.43
C ASN A 62 -18.60 -16.22 2.11
N PHE A 63 -17.45 -16.91 2.01
CA PHE A 63 -16.96 -17.53 0.79
C PHE A 63 -17.21 -19.03 0.78
N LYS A 64 -17.35 -19.61 -0.42
CA LYS A 64 -17.50 -21.06 -0.61
C LYS A 64 -16.15 -21.76 -0.59
N ALA A 65 -15.10 -21.05 -0.99
CA ALA A 65 -13.73 -21.54 -0.97
C ALA A 65 -13.33 -21.96 0.46
N LYS A 66 -12.57 -23.06 0.54
CA LYS A 66 -12.12 -23.59 1.84
C LYS A 66 -10.89 -22.83 2.31
N LYS A 67 -10.78 -22.67 3.62
CA LYS A 67 -9.58 -22.13 4.27
C LYS A 67 -8.35 -22.95 3.86
N LEU A 68 -7.36 -22.28 3.28
CA LEU A 68 -6.07 -22.86 2.89
C LEU A 68 -5.14 -22.96 4.10
N ASN A 69 -4.96 -21.86 4.83
CA ASN A 69 -4.05 -21.78 5.98
C ASN A 69 -4.53 -20.73 6.99
N VAL A 70 -3.68 -20.33 7.94
CA VAL A 70 -4.01 -19.36 9.00
C VAL A 70 -4.50 -18.00 8.49
N TRP A 71 -4.12 -17.60 7.27
CA TRP A 71 -4.47 -16.34 6.63
C TRP A 71 -5.82 -16.37 5.91
N GLY A 72 -6.43 -17.55 5.75
CA GLY A 72 -7.75 -17.69 5.14
C GLY A 72 -7.76 -18.56 3.88
N ILE A 73 -8.62 -18.21 2.93
CA ILE A 73 -8.65 -18.78 1.57
C ILE A 73 -7.49 -18.21 0.73
N ASP A 74 -7.15 -18.85 -0.39
CA ASP A 74 -6.17 -18.34 -1.35
C ASP A 74 -6.66 -17.11 -2.11
N ASP A 75 -5.72 -16.30 -2.59
CA ASP A 75 -5.98 -15.04 -3.28
C ASP A 75 -6.70 -15.24 -4.60
N LYS A 76 -6.42 -16.33 -5.36
CA LYS A 76 -7.16 -16.64 -6.59
C LYS A 76 -8.65 -16.81 -6.28
N ASN A 77 -9.00 -17.64 -5.30
CA ASN A 77 -10.40 -17.83 -4.91
C ASN A 77 -11.01 -16.55 -4.30
N LEU A 78 -10.26 -15.78 -3.53
CA LEU A 78 -10.70 -14.46 -3.03
C LEU A 78 -11.09 -13.52 -4.19
N PHE A 79 -10.25 -13.43 -5.22
CA PHE A 79 -10.54 -12.61 -6.40
C PHE A 79 -11.78 -13.10 -7.16
N LEU A 80 -11.95 -14.40 -7.33
CA LEU A 80 -13.11 -14.97 -8.04
C LEU A 80 -14.42 -14.78 -7.26
N GLU A 81 -14.39 -14.94 -5.93
CA GLU A 81 -15.54 -14.68 -5.06
C GLU A 81 -15.89 -13.18 -5.02
N ALA A 82 -14.88 -12.30 -4.96
CA ALA A 82 -15.07 -10.86 -5.07
C ALA A 82 -15.69 -10.48 -6.42
N ASN A 83 -15.14 -10.99 -7.54
CA ASN A 83 -15.70 -10.80 -8.88
C ASN A 83 -17.18 -11.20 -8.93
N SER A 84 -17.56 -12.33 -8.33
CA SER A 84 -18.95 -12.77 -8.29
C SER A 84 -19.88 -11.79 -7.57
N GLN A 85 -19.41 -11.11 -6.51
CA GLN A 85 -20.22 -10.08 -5.86
C GLN A 85 -20.25 -8.78 -6.66
N LEU A 86 -19.13 -8.38 -7.26
CA LEU A 86 -19.03 -7.15 -8.06
C LEU A 86 -19.85 -7.24 -9.35
N ALA A 87 -19.90 -8.41 -10.00
CA ALA A 87 -20.69 -8.68 -11.19
C ALA A 87 -22.21 -8.47 -11.00
N LYS A 88 -22.71 -8.55 -9.76
CA LYS A 88 -24.12 -8.34 -9.43
C LYS A 88 -24.48 -6.87 -9.30
N GLN A 89 -23.49 -5.99 -9.11
CA GLN A 89 -23.74 -4.58 -8.82
C GLN A 89 -24.33 -3.87 -10.04
N GLN A 90 -25.39 -3.10 -9.80
CA GLN A 90 -26.03 -2.24 -10.81
C GLN A 90 -25.69 -0.76 -10.59
N LYS A 91 -25.15 -0.41 -9.43
CA LYS A 91 -24.68 0.93 -9.07
C LYS A 91 -23.16 1.00 -9.19
N PRO A 92 -22.57 2.20 -9.31
CA PRO A 92 -21.13 2.38 -9.11
C PRO A 92 -20.71 1.78 -7.76
N PHE A 93 -19.50 1.22 -7.71
CA PHE A 93 -18.97 0.64 -6.49
C PHE A 93 -17.52 1.03 -6.26
N PHE A 94 -17.10 0.94 -5.01
CA PHE A 94 -15.71 1.01 -4.59
C PHE A 94 -15.39 -0.25 -3.79
N ALA A 95 -14.34 -0.97 -4.17
CA ALA A 95 -13.99 -2.24 -3.55
C ALA A 95 -12.50 -2.28 -3.21
N ILE A 96 -12.19 -2.75 -2.00
CA ILE A 96 -10.84 -3.14 -1.59
C ILE A 96 -10.82 -4.67 -1.52
N ILE A 97 -9.85 -5.30 -2.19
CA ILE A 97 -9.58 -6.73 -2.09
C ILE A 97 -8.21 -6.88 -1.45
N GLN A 98 -8.16 -7.36 -0.21
CA GLN A 98 -6.93 -7.51 0.55
C GLN A 98 -6.39 -8.94 0.42
N THR A 99 -5.28 -9.08 -0.31
CA THR A 99 -4.56 -10.34 -0.53
C THR A 99 -3.75 -10.76 0.70
N ALA A 100 -3.44 -12.07 0.82
CA ALA A 100 -2.68 -12.60 1.94
C ALA A 100 -1.70 -13.74 1.62
N ASP A 101 -1.67 -14.32 0.41
CA ASP A 101 -0.86 -15.53 0.13
C ASP A 101 0.64 -15.32 0.26
N ASN A 102 1.10 -14.07 0.13
CA ASN A 102 2.49 -13.68 0.35
C ASN A 102 2.90 -13.62 1.84
N HIS A 103 2.20 -14.34 2.72
CA HIS A 103 2.58 -14.56 4.10
C HIS A 103 3.01 -16.00 4.35
N ARG A 104 3.95 -16.19 5.28
CA ARG A 104 4.37 -17.53 5.72
C ARG A 104 3.16 -18.37 6.15
N PRO A 105 3.07 -19.66 5.74
CA PRO A 105 4.15 -20.46 5.15
C PRO A 105 4.19 -20.41 3.60
N TYR A 106 3.70 -19.35 2.95
CA TYR A 106 3.71 -19.18 1.50
C TYR A 106 2.99 -20.34 0.77
N SER A 107 1.81 -20.71 1.30
CA SER A 107 1.03 -21.83 0.78
C SER A 107 0.52 -21.52 -0.62
N ILE A 108 0.67 -22.49 -1.53
CA ILE A 108 0.06 -22.45 -2.86
C ILE A 108 -0.89 -23.65 -2.94
N PRO A 109 -2.17 -23.46 -3.27
CA PRO A 109 -3.15 -24.54 -3.37
C PRO A 109 -2.75 -25.61 -4.39
N ASN A 110 -3.00 -26.88 -4.05
CA ASN A 110 -2.65 -28.01 -4.92
C ASN A 110 -3.42 -27.99 -6.24
N GLU A 111 -4.66 -27.51 -6.23
CA GLU A 111 -5.50 -27.38 -7.43
C GLU A 111 -4.88 -26.49 -8.52
N ASP A 112 -4.01 -25.56 -8.14
CA ASP A 112 -3.39 -24.62 -9.09
C ASP A 112 -2.07 -25.11 -9.65
N LEU A 113 -1.43 -26.11 -9.04
CA LEU A 113 -0.13 -26.63 -9.51
C LEU A 113 -0.21 -27.28 -10.90
N GLY A 114 -1.42 -27.56 -11.39
CA GLY A 114 -1.68 -27.92 -12.78
C GLY A 114 -1.32 -26.80 -13.77
N GLN A 115 -1.65 -25.55 -13.43
CA GLN A 115 -1.49 -24.35 -14.28
C GLN A 115 -0.30 -23.49 -13.86
N PHE A 116 -0.16 -23.23 -12.56
CA PHE A 116 0.97 -22.53 -11.98
C PHE A 116 2.16 -23.46 -11.77
N LYS A 117 3.32 -23.08 -12.29
CA LYS A 117 4.58 -23.82 -12.10
C LYS A 117 5.51 -23.07 -11.19
N LYS A 118 5.85 -23.69 -10.06
CA LYS A 118 6.90 -23.22 -9.16
C LYS A 118 8.24 -23.21 -9.90
N VAL A 119 9.05 -22.20 -9.64
CA VAL A 119 10.44 -22.12 -10.08
C VAL A 119 11.38 -22.52 -8.95
N ALA A 120 12.61 -22.87 -9.30
CA ALA A 120 13.69 -23.12 -8.38
C ALA A 120 14.91 -22.30 -8.81
N TYR A 121 15.57 -21.68 -7.83
CA TYR A 121 16.83 -20.97 -8.01
C TYR A 121 17.75 -21.32 -6.83
N ALA A 122 19.06 -21.15 -7.04
CA ALA A 122 20.03 -21.29 -5.96
C ALA A 122 19.78 -20.27 -4.84
N ASP A 123 19.99 -20.69 -3.60
CA ASP A 123 19.74 -19.87 -2.40
C ASP A 123 20.48 -18.52 -2.44
N ASP A 124 21.75 -18.52 -2.84
CA ASP A 124 22.54 -17.29 -3.04
C ASP A 124 21.90 -16.32 -4.05
N THR A 125 21.24 -16.85 -5.08
CA THR A 125 20.54 -16.02 -6.08
C THR A 125 19.30 -15.37 -5.48
N ILE A 126 18.53 -16.15 -4.70
CA ILE A 126 17.32 -15.67 -4.01
C ILE A 126 17.68 -14.53 -3.04
N HIS A 127 18.66 -14.77 -2.16
CA HIS A 127 19.10 -13.79 -1.18
C HIS A 127 19.73 -12.54 -1.80
N LYS A 128 20.47 -12.69 -2.92
CA LYS A 128 21.07 -11.56 -3.64
C LYS A 128 20.02 -10.55 -4.14
N TYR A 129 18.82 -11.02 -4.48
CA TYR A 129 17.72 -10.17 -4.98
C TYR A 129 16.66 -9.87 -3.91
N GLY A 130 17.00 -10.08 -2.63
CA GLY A 130 16.20 -9.59 -1.50
C GLY A 130 15.05 -10.48 -1.07
N PHE A 131 14.87 -11.65 -1.69
CA PHE A 131 13.90 -12.63 -1.24
C PHE A 131 14.48 -13.45 -0.07
N GLU A 132 13.61 -13.84 0.86
CA GLU A 132 13.98 -14.64 2.03
C GLU A 132 14.25 -16.11 1.66
N ASN A 133 13.51 -16.66 0.71
CA ASN A 133 13.64 -18.03 0.24
C ASN A 133 12.87 -18.22 -1.08
N ILE A 134 13.03 -19.39 -1.69
CA ILE A 134 12.37 -19.73 -2.95
C ILE A 134 10.84 -19.77 -2.84
N ASP A 135 10.30 -20.07 -1.66
CA ASP A 135 8.84 -20.12 -1.46
C ASP A 135 8.24 -18.71 -1.46
N GLN A 136 8.90 -17.72 -0.85
CA GLN A 136 8.48 -16.32 -0.93
C GLN A 136 8.47 -15.82 -2.39
N LEU A 137 9.52 -16.11 -3.17
CA LEU A 137 9.53 -15.77 -4.60
C LEU A 137 8.36 -16.42 -5.35
N ASN A 138 8.09 -17.69 -5.08
CA ASN A 138 6.96 -18.39 -5.70
C ASN A 138 5.61 -17.82 -5.24
N ALA A 139 5.47 -17.32 -4.02
CA ALA A 139 4.25 -16.65 -3.56
C ALA A 139 4.00 -15.35 -4.35
N PHE A 140 5.02 -14.51 -4.55
CA PHE A 140 4.89 -13.32 -5.40
C PHE A 140 4.53 -13.67 -6.85
N ARG A 141 5.14 -14.73 -7.43
CA ARG A 141 4.77 -15.22 -8.76
C ARG A 141 3.33 -15.77 -8.79
N TYR A 142 2.89 -16.37 -7.71
CA TYR A 142 1.52 -16.87 -7.58
C TYR A 142 0.52 -15.72 -7.46
N THR A 143 0.86 -14.60 -6.84
CA THR A 143 0.04 -13.37 -6.85
C THR A 143 -0.21 -12.87 -8.27
N ASP A 144 0.80 -12.85 -9.13
CA ASP A 144 0.65 -12.49 -10.55
C ASP A 144 -0.29 -13.46 -11.29
N PHE A 145 -0.15 -14.76 -11.04
CA PHE A 145 -1.09 -15.78 -11.54
C PHE A 145 -2.53 -15.52 -11.06
N CYS A 146 -2.73 -15.14 -9.80
CA CYS A 146 -4.04 -14.79 -9.25
C CYS A 146 -4.65 -13.57 -9.96
N TYR A 147 -3.84 -12.54 -10.27
CA TYR A 147 -4.29 -11.39 -11.05
C TYR A 147 -4.70 -11.78 -12.47
N GLN A 148 -3.95 -12.67 -13.12
CA GLN A 148 -4.34 -13.20 -14.43
C GLN A 148 -5.72 -13.88 -14.36
N GLN A 149 -5.93 -14.78 -13.38
CA GLN A 149 -7.22 -15.47 -13.20
C GLN A 149 -8.36 -14.48 -12.90
N PHE A 150 -8.11 -13.46 -12.08
CA PHE A 150 -9.07 -12.39 -11.82
C PHE A 150 -9.47 -11.67 -13.10
N PHE A 151 -8.51 -11.23 -13.92
CA PHE A 151 -8.81 -10.48 -15.14
C PHE A 151 -9.46 -11.33 -16.23
N GLU A 152 -9.09 -12.60 -16.36
CA GLU A 152 -9.78 -13.54 -17.26
C GLU A 152 -11.26 -13.73 -16.88
N ALA A 153 -11.61 -13.57 -15.60
CA ALA A 153 -13.00 -13.55 -15.13
C ALA A 153 -13.64 -12.16 -15.31
N ALA A 154 -13.01 -11.11 -14.80
CA ALA A 154 -13.54 -9.75 -14.79
C ALA A 154 -13.80 -9.22 -16.20
N GLN A 155 -12.94 -9.52 -17.19
CA GLN A 155 -13.12 -9.11 -18.59
C GLN A 155 -14.45 -9.58 -19.22
N LYS A 156 -15.07 -10.62 -18.66
CA LYS A 156 -16.37 -11.13 -19.11
C LYS A 156 -17.55 -10.38 -18.48
N GLU A 157 -17.30 -9.56 -17.47
CA GLU A 157 -18.32 -8.86 -16.69
C GLU A 157 -18.60 -7.46 -17.23
N LYS A 158 -19.85 -7.02 -17.09
CA LYS A 158 -20.31 -5.71 -17.60
C LYS A 158 -19.58 -4.51 -16.99
N TYR A 159 -19.09 -4.65 -15.75
CA TYR A 159 -18.44 -3.55 -15.04
C TYR A 159 -17.01 -3.25 -15.55
N TYR A 160 -16.33 -4.23 -16.17
CA TYR A 160 -14.89 -4.18 -16.43
C TYR A 160 -14.45 -2.97 -17.24
N ALA A 161 -15.13 -2.69 -18.35
CA ALA A 161 -14.77 -1.58 -19.24
C ALA A 161 -14.95 -0.20 -18.59
N ASN A 162 -15.74 -0.10 -17.52
CA ASN A 162 -16.01 1.15 -16.80
C ASN A 162 -15.49 1.09 -15.35
N THR A 163 -14.38 0.39 -15.13
CA THR A 163 -13.76 0.26 -13.80
C THR A 163 -12.30 0.66 -13.85
N ILE A 164 -11.86 1.41 -12.83
CA ILE A 164 -10.45 1.68 -12.57
C ILE A 164 -9.96 0.68 -11.53
N PHE A 165 -9.07 -0.21 -11.94
CA PHE A 165 -8.38 -1.13 -11.04
C PHE A 165 -7.12 -0.44 -10.53
N VAL A 166 -6.90 -0.45 -9.22
CA VAL A 166 -5.70 0.13 -8.60
C VAL A 166 -4.95 -0.98 -7.88
N PHE A 167 -3.75 -1.29 -8.36
CA PHE A 167 -2.84 -2.25 -7.72
C PHE A 167 -1.84 -1.50 -6.88
N VAL A 168 -1.72 -1.87 -5.61
CA VAL A 168 -0.74 -1.29 -4.71
C VAL A 168 -0.29 -2.33 -3.68
N GLY A 169 1.01 -2.35 -3.37
CA GLY A 169 1.51 -3.09 -2.20
C GLY A 169 1.22 -2.32 -0.91
N ASP A 170 0.84 -3.01 0.16
CA ASP A 170 0.69 -2.40 1.48
C ASP A 170 2.04 -2.00 2.08
N HIS A 171 3.08 -2.80 1.84
CA HIS A 171 4.49 -2.48 2.04
C HIS A 171 5.39 -3.33 1.11
N GLY A 172 6.65 -2.94 0.99
CA GLY A 172 7.68 -3.70 0.28
C GLY A 172 8.33 -4.76 1.16
N ILE A 173 9.35 -5.44 0.62
CA ILE A 173 10.12 -6.45 1.36
C ILE A 173 11.39 -5.85 1.95
N GLY A 174 11.63 -6.17 3.22
CA GLY A 174 12.93 -5.94 3.84
C GLY A 174 13.92 -7.01 3.41
N GLY A 175 15.13 -6.61 3.04
CA GLY A 175 16.15 -7.54 2.58
C GLY A 175 17.32 -6.82 1.91
N ASN A 176 18.29 -7.59 1.44
CA ASN A 176 19.40 -7.06 0.66
C ASN A 176 18.93 -6.76 -0.76
N ALA A 177 18.92 -5.48 -1.14
CA ALA A 177 18.59 -5.06 -2.50
C ALA A 177 19.77 -4.39 -3.22
N ASN A 178 21.00 -4.57 -2.71
CA ASN A 178 22.21 -3.94 -3.24
C ASN A 178 22.56 -4.40 -4.65
N ALA A 179 21.98 -5.51 -5.11
CA ALA A 179 22.09 -5.96 -6.49
C ALA A 179 21.26 -5.13 -7.48
N MET A 180 20.26 -4.37 -6.99
CA MET A 180 19.31 -3.60 -7.80
C MET A 180 19.38 -2.10 -7.52
N TYR A 181 19.71 -1.70 -6.28
CA TYR A 181 19.67 -0.32 -5.83
C TYR A 181 20.94 0.08 -5.08
N PRO A 182 21.22 1.40 -4.94
CA PRO A 182 22.26 1.90 -4.04
C PRO A 182 22.14 1.38 -2.61
N LEU A 183 23.26 1.33 -1.88
CA LEU A 183 23.35 0.77 -0.52
C LEU A 183 22.34 1.39 0.45
N SER A 184 22.03 2.67 0.28
CA SER A 184 21.04 3.40 1.09
C SER A 184 19.66 2.75 1.07
N TRP A 185 19.28 2.04 0.01
CA TRP A 185 18.00 1.36 -0.08
C TRP A 185 17.88 0.20 0.90
N THR A 186 18.95 -0.56 1.07
CA THR A 186 19.03 -1.63 2.07
C THR A 186 19.28 -1.04 3.46
N GLU A 187 20.29 -0.19 3.61
CA GLU A 187 20.74 0.31 4.92
C GLU A 187 19.74 1.26 5.60
N GLN A 188 18.92 1.96 4.80
CA GLN A 188 17.87 2.85 5.29
C GLN A 188 16.47 2.28 5.04
N ARG A 189 16.37 0.99 4.66
CA ARG A 189 15.12 0.23 4.51
C ARG A 189 14.12 0.86 3.53
N LEU A 190 14.57 1.59 2.52
CA LEU A 190 13.69 2.19 1.50
C LEU A 190 12.94 1.12 0.69
N THR A 191 13.49 -0.09 0.57
CA THR A 191 12.80 -1.21 -0.10
C THR A 191 11.55 -1.66 0.61
N ASN A 192 11.41 -1.39 1.91
CA ASN A 192 10.19 -1.66 2.67
C ASN A 192 9.05 -0.70 2.28
N GLU A 193 9.37 0.43 1.66
CA GLU A 193 8.40 1.49 1.36
C GLU A 193 8.16 1.65 -0.15
N HIS A 194 9.04 1.08 -0.98
CA HIS A 194 8.92 1.13 -2.43
C HIS A 194 8.11 -0.06 -2.96
N VAL A 195 6.84 0.21 -3.24
CA VAL A 195 5.84 -0.76 -3.71
C VAL A 195 5.38 -0.43 -5.12
N PRO A 196 4.89 -1.42 -5.89
CA PRO A 196 4.22 -1.13 -7.16
C PRO A 196 2.97 -0.28 -6.90
N LEU A 197 2.70 0.68 -7.79
CA LEU A 197 1.43 1.39 -7.90
C LEU A 197 1.03 1.43 -9.38
N LEU A 198 -0.10 0.80 -9.71
CA LEU A 198 -0.62 0.74 -11.08
C LEU A 198 -2.11 1.11 -11.09
N PHE A 199 -2.44 2.17 -11.82
CA PHE A 199 -3.82 2.47 -12.22
C PHE A 199 -4.08 1.82 -13.58
N TYR A 200 -4.93 0.80 -13.60
CA TYR A 200 -5.26 0.01 -14.78
C TYR A 200 -6.74 0.18 -15.13
N ALA A 201 -6.99 0.84 -16.27
CA ALA A 201 -8.32 1.00 -16.83
C ALA A 201 -8.18 1.16 -18.35
N PRO A 202 -7.91 0.09 -19.12
CA PRO A 202 -7.46 0.19 -20.51
C PRO A 202 -8.46 0.87 -21.45
N ALA A 203 -9.75 0.89 -21.09
CA ALA A 203 -10.79 1.60 -21.84
C ALA A 203 -10.89 3.10 -21.50
N LEU A 204 -10.26 3.55 -20.40
CA LEU A 204 -10.42 4.90 -19.84
C LEU A 204 -9.09 5.67 -19.75
N LEU A 205 -7.97 4.98 -19.58
CA LEU A 205 -6.65 5.56 -19.33
C LEU A 205 -5.66 5.18 -20.43
N GLN A 206 -4.86 6.16 -20.85
CA GLN A 206 -3.74 5.92 -21.74
C GLN A 206 -2.53 5.39 -20.95
N PRO A 207 -1.75 4.44 -21.51
CA PRO A 207 -0.54 3.96 -20.86
C PRO A 207 0.46 5.10 -20.62
N LYS A 208 0.96 5.20 -19.38
CA LYS A 208 1.97 6.19 -18.99
C LYS A 208 2.83 5.63 -17.87
N LEU A 209 4.14 5.85 -17.96
CA LEU A 209 5.07 5.66 -16.86
C LEU A 209 5.28 6.99 -16.14
N VAL A 210 5.20 6.99 -14.82
CA VAL A 210 5.38 8.16 -13.97
C VAL A 210 6.52 7.87 -13.00
N HIS A 211 7.53 8.74 -12.98
CA HIS A 211 8.72 8.59 -12.15
C HIS A 211 8.70 9.47 -10.88
N SER A 212 7.65 10.28 -10.71
CA SER A 212 7.51 11.16 -9.56
C SER A 212 7.43 10.37 -8.27
N VAL A 213 8.06 10.85 -7.20
CA VAL A 213 7.90 10.27 -5.87
C VAL A 213 6.46 10.51 -5.39
N SER A 214 5.83 9.41 -4.97
CA SER A 214 4.46 9.36 -4.47
C SER A 214 4.37 8.54 -3.18
N SER A 215 3.30 8.71 -2.42
CA SER A 215 2.99 7.95 -1.22
C SER A 215 1.62 7.28 -1.33
N GLN A 216 1.37 6.23 -0.56
CA GLN A 216 0.07 5.56 -0.52
C GLN A 216 -1.09 6.50 -0.15
N ILE A 217 -0.80 7.57 0.61
CA ILE A 217 -1.81 8.59 0.95
C ILE A 217 -2.30 9.39 -0.27
N ASP A 218 -1.56 9.36 -1.38
CA ASP A 218 -1.91 10.03 -2.65
C ASP A 218 -2.97 9.25 -3.44
N ILE A 219 -3.20 7.97 -3.11
CA ILE A 219 -4.05 7.07 -3.90
C ILE A 219 -5.51 7.53 -3.87
N MET A 220 -6.08 7.79 -2.69
CA MET A 220 -7.49 8.17 -2.59
C MET A 220 -7.81 9.53 -3.23
N PRO A 221 -7.00 10.60 -3.03
CA PRO A 221 -7.14 11.83 -3.81
C PRO A 221 -7.05 11.60 -5.32
N SER A 222 -6.15 10.71 -5.78
CA SER A 222 -6.00 10.38 -7.19
C SER A 222 -7.20 9.64 -7.76
N VAL A 223 -7.74 8.66 -7.03
CA VAL A 223 -8.98 7.96 -7.39
C VAL A 223 -10.14 8.95 -7.48
N ALA A 224 -10.33 9.81 -6.48
CA ALA A 224 -11.39 10.82 -6.51
C ALA A 224 -11.23 11.80 -7.68
N GLY A 225 -9.99 12.22 -7.98
CA GLY A 225 -9.66 13.05 -9.14
C GLY A 225 -10.01 12.37 -10.48
N LEU A 226 -9.66 11.09 -10.66
CA LEU A 226 -10.02 10.32 -11.85
C LEU A 226 -11.53 10.13 -12.02
N LEU A 227 -12.26 9.98 -10.91
CA LEU A 227 -13.71 9.88 -10.92
C LEU A 227 -14.41 11.23 -11.17
N GLY A 228 -13.68 12.35 -11.11
CA GLY A 228 -14.22 13.69 -11.31
C GLY A 228 -15.22 14.12 -10.23
N ILE A 229 -15.11 13.56 -9.02
CA ILE A 229 -16.02 13.87 -7.91
C ILE A 229 -15.43 14.95 -7.00
N PRO A 230 -16.25 15.80 -6.37
CA PRO A 230 -15.78 16.64 -5.27
C PRO A 230 -15.46 15.75 -4.06
N TYR A 231 -14.34 16.03 -3.39
CA TYR A 231 -13.93 15.32 -2.19
C TYR A 231 -13.29 16.27 -1.19
N HIS A 232 -13.35 15.91 0.09
CA HIS A 232 -12.69 16.63 1.16
C HIS A 232 -11.40 15.92 1.54
N ASN A 233 -10.26 16.50 1.16
CA ASN A 233 -8.95 15.93 1.46
C ASN A 233 -8.43 16.39 2.83
N ASN A 234 -8.68 15.58 3.85
CA ASN A 234 -8.06 15.74 5.18
C ASN A 234 -6.81 14.87 5.38
N SER A 235 -6.36 14.21 4.32
CA SER A 235 -5.06 13.56 4.32
C SER A 235 -3.97 14.56 3.93
N MET A 236 -2.70 14.15 4.04
CA MET A 236 -1.57 14.91 3.51
C MET A 236 -1.23 14.51 2.06
N GLY A 237 -2.04 13.66 1.44
CA GLY A 237 -1.81 13.16 0.09
C GLY A 237 -2.29 14.12 -0.99
N LYS A 238 -1.77 13.95 -2.21
CA LYS A 238 -2.09 14.77 -3.39
C LYS A 238 -2.68 13.92 -4.52
N ASN A 239 -3.42 14.57 -5.41
CA ASN A 239 -3.87 13.93 -6.65
C ASN A 239 -2.69 13.84 -7.63
N LEU A 240 -2.27 12.61 -7.97
CA LEU A 240 -1.15 12.33 -8.89
C LEU A 240 -1.47 12.65 -10.35
N PHE A 241 -2.74 12.89 -10.69
CA PHE A 241 -3.19 13.28 -12.02
C PHE A 241 -3.37 14.79 -12.18
N ASP A 242 -3.16 15.57 -11.12
CA ASP A 242 -3.21 17.03 -11.17
C ASP A 242 -1.92 17.59 -11.77
N THR A 243 -2.00 18.08 -13.01
CA THR A 243 -0.86 18.67 -13.73
C THR A 243 -0.57 20.11 -13.35
N THR A 244 -1.42 20.75 -12.54
CA THR A 244 -1.21 22.11 -12.04
C THR A 244 -0.41 22.15 -10.75
N ASN A 245 -0.23 20.98 -10.12
CA ASN A 245 0.39 20.87 -8.82
C ASN A 245 1.91 21.07 -8.90
N THR A 246 2.41 22.07 -8.18
CA THR A 246 3.86 22.37 -8.06
C THR A 246 4.47 21.85 -6.76
N ILE A 247 3.72 21.05 -5.98
CA ILE A 247 4.21 20.49 -4.71
C ILE A 247 5.40 19.57 -4.98
N GLU A 248 6.47 19.78 -4.23
CA GLU A 248 7.67 18.95 -4.27
C GLU A 248 7.32 17.45 -4.17
N GLU A 249 8.02 16.64 -4.98
CA GLU A 249 7.86 15.19 -5.03
C GLU A 249 8.60 14.56 -3.85
N ASN A 250 7.97 14.64 -2.68
CA ASN A 250 8.46 14.07 -1.44
C ASN A 250 7.50 12.99 -0.93
N ALA A 251 8.04 11.94 -0.32
CA ALA A 251 7.28 10.97 0.48
C ALA A 251 7.82 10.92 1.90
N PHE A 252 6.91 11.01 2.88
CA PHE A 252 7.25 10.84 4.30
C PHE A 252 7.28 9.35 4.65
N ILE A 253 8.34 8.92 5.33
CA ILE A 253 8.56 7.54 5.77
C ILE A 253 8.64 7.51 7.29
N ILE A 254 8.02 6.51 7.90
CA ILE A 254 8.13 6.22 9.33
C ILE A 254 8.44 4.74 9.55
N ASP A 255 9.59 4.47 10.16
CA ASP A 255 9.93 3.13 10.65
C ASP A 255 9.65 3.08 12.15
N HIS A 256 8.54 2.44 12.51
CA HIS A 256 8.10 2.33 13.90
C HIS A 256 8.99 1.44 14.78
N ASP A 257 9.72 0.49 14.19
CA ASP A 257 10.57 -0.43 14.94
C ASP A 257 11.91 0.24 15.25
N ALA A 258 12.52 0.85 14.23
CA ALA A 258 13.76 1.60 14.37
C ALA A 258 13.56 2.98 15.02
N LYS A 259 12.31 3.45 15.16
CA LYS A 259 11.95 4.81 15.61
C LYS A 259 12.52 5.90 14.70
N ASN A 260 12.57 5.64 13.41
CA ASN A 260 13.04 6.61 12.42
C ASN A 260 11.85 7.30 11.75
N ILE A 261 12.01 8.60 11.47
CA ILE A 261 11.14 9.35 10.56
C ILE A 261 12.01 10.00 9.49
N GLY A 262 11.49 10.17 8.28
CA GLY A 262 12.26 10.73 7.20
C GLY A 262 11.42 11.23 6.04
N LEU A 263 12.08 11.92 5.13
CA LEU A 263 11.50 12.42 3.89
C LEU A 263 12.42 12.00 2.74
N VAL A 264 11.85 11.35 1.72
CA VAL A 264 12.56 10.93 0.51
C VAL A 264 12.07 11.72 -0.69
N ASN A 265 12.98 12.06 -1.59
CA ASN A 265 12.68 12.56 -2.93
C ASN A 265 13.49 11.80 -3.98
N SER A 266 13.46 12.24 -5.23
CA SER A 266 14.14 11.56 -6.34
C SER A 266 15.67 11.53 -6.24
N GLN A 267 16.28 12.29 -5.32
CA GLN A 267 17.74 12.41 -5.19
C GLN A 267 18.26 11.98 -3.82
N PHE A 268 17.53 12.32 -2.75
CA PHE A 268 18.01 12.20 -1.38
C PHE A 268 16.96 11.58 -0.46
N TYR A 269 17.47 11.00 0.63
CA TYR A 269 16.68 10.61 1.79
C TYR A 269 17.28 11.26 3.05
N PHE A 270 16.46 12.04 3.74
CA PHE A 270 16.76 12.51 5.08
C PHE A 270 16.04 11.62 6.09
N VAL A 271 16.76 11.18 7.13
CA VAL A 271 16.19 10.35 8.20
C VAL A 271 16.70 10.82 9.56
N LYS A 272 15.80 10.85 10.54
CA LYS A 272 16.04 11.24 11.92
C LYS A 272 15.50 10.18 12.86
N ASN A 273 16.34 9.73 13.79
CA ASN A 273 15.91 8.83 14.85
C ASN A 273 15.26 9.61 15.99
N LEU A 274 14.00 9.30 16.31
CA LEU A 274 13.23 9.99 17.34
C LEU A 274 13.77 9.78 18.76
N LYS A 275 14.50 8.68 19.01
CA LYS A 275 15.03 8.36 20.34
C LYS A 275 16.43 8.94 20.56
N THR A 276 17.31 8.80 19.58
CA THR A 276 18.73 9.21 19.71
C THR A 276 19.01 10.60 19.16
N GLY A 277 18.10 11.16 18.34
CA GLY A 277 18.32 12.42 17.63
C GLY A 277 19.33 12.31 16.47
N VAL A 278 19.84 11.11 16.18
CA VAL A 278 20.79 10.90 15.08
C VAL A 278 20.10 11.17 13.75
N GLU A 279 20.71 12.03 12.93
CA GLU A 279 20.28 12.35 11.59
C GLU A 279 21.23 11.74 10.55
N LYS A 280 20.67 11.33 9.40
CA LYS A 280 21.44 10.98 8.21
C LYS A 280 20.84 11.66 6.99
N PHE A 281 21.71 11.96 6.03
CA PHE A 281 21.34 12.51 4.73
C PHE A 281 22.12 11.75 3.67
N VAL A 282 21.41 10.97 2.86
CA VAL A 282 22.00 10.00 1.92
C VAL A 282 21.45 10.19 0.52
N SER A 283 22.26 9.83 -0.48
CA SER A 283 21.79 9.72 -1.87
C SER A 283 20.93 8.47 -2.04
N VAL A 284 19.85 8.56 -2.82
CA VAL A 284 19.06 7.40 -3.26
C VAL A 284 19.42 6.94 -4.66
N THR A 285 20.34 7.65 -5.33
CA THR A 285 20.73 7.41 -6.73
C THR A 285 22.15 6.89 -6.88
N GLY A 286 22.98 6.94 -5.83
CA GLY A 286 24.35 6.45 -5.86
C GLY A 286 24.92 6.14 -4.48
N ASN A 287 26.08 5.47 -4.45
CA ASN A 287 26.73 5.00 -3.23
C ASN A 287 27.74 6.02 -2.64
N ALA A 288 28.06 7.08 -3.38
CA ALA A 288 28.95 8.11 -2.87
C ALA A 288 28.26 8.89 -1.74
N PRO A 289 28.99 9.27 -0.67
CA PRO A 289 28.47 10.20 0.33
C PRO A 289 28.00 11.50 -0.34
N VAL A 290 26.94 12.11 0.21
CA VAL A 290 26.45 13.40 -0.28
C VAL A 290 27.51 14.46 -0.01
N GLU A 291 27.93 15.19 -1.06
CA GLU A 291 28.94 16.23 -0.96
C GLU A 291 28.51 17.37 -0.03
N THR A 292 29.39 17.81 0.86
CA THR A 292 29.18 18.99 1.70
C THR A 292 29.22 20.25 0.84
N SER A 293 28.08 20.90 0.68
CA SER A 293 27.95 22.17 -0.04
C SER A 293 26.79 22.99 0.51
N VAL A 294 26.84 24.32 0.35
CA VAL A 294 25.76 25.23 0.76
C VAL A 294 24.40 24.80 0.19
N LYS A 295 24.39 24.29 -1.06
CA LYS A 295 23.19 23.78 -1.72
C LYS A 295 22.64 22.53 -1.01
N ASN A 296 23.49 21.53 -0.79
CA ASN A 296 23.06 20.27 -0.17
C ASN A 296 22.69 20.46 1.30
N ASP A 297 23.34 21.37 2.01
CA ASP A 297 22.98 21.74 3.38
C ASP A 297 21.59 22.41 3.42
N SER A 298 21.29 23.29 2.46
CA SER A 298 19.95 23.89 2.33
C SER A 298 18.88 22.85 2.06
N ILE A 299 19.14 21.87 1.19
CA ILE A 299 18.21 20.77 0.90
C ILE A 299 17.99 19.92 2.15
N LYS A 300 19.08 19.51 2.83
CA LYS A 300 19.01 18.74 4.07
C LYS A 300 18.17 19.44 5.13
N ASN A 301 18.39 20.75 5.34
CA ASN A 301 17.64 21.53 6.31
C ASN A 301 16.16 21.64 5.96
N ALA A 302 15.82 21.84 4.69
CA ALA A 302 14.43 21.84 4.24
C ALA A 302 13.76 20.47 4.48
N MET A 303 14.42 19.38 4.09
CA MET A 303 13.91 18.02 4.30
C MET A 303 13.78 17.67 5.79
N SER A 304 14.68 18.13 6.64
CA SER A 304 14.57 17.99 8.10
C SER A 304 13.34 18.71 8.66
N ASN A 305 13.15 19.98 8.27
CA ASN A 305 11.99 20.77 8.69
C ASN A 305 10.67 20.13 8.22
N PHE A 306 10.61 19.68 6.96
CA PHE A 306 9.42 18.99 6.45
C PHE A 306 9.20 17.64 7.11
N THR A 307 10.25 16.88 7.42
CA THR A 307 10.16 15.61 8.18
C THR A 307 9.47 15.84 9.53
N ASP A 308 9.90 16.85 10.28
CA ASP A 308 9.26 17.20 11.55
C ASP A 308 7.82 17.72 11.32
N ALA A 309 7.56 18.50 10.27
CA ALA A 309 6.23 19.01 9.94
C ALA A 309 5.23 17.88 9.59
N TYR A 310 5.61 16.93 8.73
CA TYR A 310 4.80 15.75 8.42
C TYR A 310 4.54 14.92 9.67
N TYR A 311 5.56 14.70 10.49
CA TYR A 311 5.41 13.96 11.74
C TYR A 311 4.41 14.64 12.68
N GLN A 312 4.55 15.93 12.96
CA GLN A 312 3.60 16.64 13.84
C GLN A 312 2.20 16.75 13.23
N THR A 313 2.09 16.95 11.92
CA THR A 313 0.80 17.04 11.23
C THR A 313 0.06 15.70 11.27
N SER A 314 0.75 14.58 11.06
CA SER A 314 0.15 13.24 11.18
C SER A 314 -0.42 12.99 12.59
N ARG A 315 0.32 13.42 13.63
CA ARG A 315 -0.14 13.33 15.03
C ARG A 315 -1.33 14.25 15.30
N TYR A 316 -1.32 15.46 14.76
CA TYR A 316 -2.44 16.38 14.86
C TYR A 316 -3.70 15.80 14.21
N LEU A 317 -3.58 15.25 13.00
CA LEU A 317 -4.69 14.69 12.25
C LEU A 317 -5.35 13.50 12.96
N LEU A 318 -4.59 12.66 13.68
CA LEU A 318 -5.14 11.56 14.48
C LEU A 318 -6.29 12.02 15.41
N PHE A 319 -6.16 13.21 15.99
CA PHE A 319 -7.14 13.76 16.92
C PHE A 319 -8.13 14.73 16.27
N ASN A 320 -7.78 15.33 15.13
CA ASN A 320 -8.55 16.44 14.54
C ASN A 320 -9.24 16.10 13.21
N ASN A 321 -8.99 14.92 12.62
CA ASN A 321 -9.66 14.44 11.42
C ASN A 321 -10.95 13.65 11.74
N LYS A 322 -11.82 14.21 12.59
CA LYS A 322 -13.04 13.51 13.03
C LYS A 322 -14.13 13.51 11.96
N ARG A 323 -14.97 12.48 11.93
CA ARG A 323 -16.12 12.43 11.01
C ARG A 323 -17.10 13.55 11.34
N LYS A 324 -17.66 14.19 10.31
CA LYS A 324 -18.79 15.10 10.48
C LYS A 324 -20.05 14.25 10.72
N ARG A 325 -20.66 14.39 11.89
CA ARG A 325 -21.89 13.67 12.28
C ARG A 325 -23.14 14.32 11.73
#